data_AF-A0A6P0X1X3-F1
#
_entry.id   AF-A0A6P0X1X3-F1
#
_cell.length_a   1.000
_cell.length_b   1.000
_cell.length_c   1.000
_cell.angle_alpha   90.00
_cell.angle_beta   90.00
_cell.angle_gamma   90.00
#
_symmetry.space_group_name_H-M   'P 1'
#
loop_
_entity.id
_entity.type
_entity.pdbx_description
1 polymer ?
#
loop_
_entity_poly.entity_id
_entity_poly.type
_entity_poly.pdbx_seq_one_letter_code
_entity_poly.pdbx_strand_id
1 'polypeptide(L)'
;MFAQDYSEFIRDVTIPDGSLIEANETFTKIWEVRNAGGVLWKDRSLTRLGDNQGFGLITSPRHVNIPDTLPGQKVLIEVELKAPESRGTYQATWKMTFADGRLCFPDRYKYGLFVVINVP
;
A
#
# COMPACT_ATOMS: atom_id res chain seq x y z
N MET A 1 14.29 1.23 -19.55
CA MET A 1 13.82 2.37 -18.74
C MET A 1 12.43 2.73 -19.26
N PHE A 2 11.35 2.38 -18.53
CA PHE A 2 9.98 2.62 -19.00
C PHE A 2 9.61 4.08 -18.76
N ALA A 3 10.00 4.97 -19.67
CA ALA A 3 9.76 6.42 -19.59
C ALA A 3 8.27 6.84 -19.56
N GLN A 4 7.35 5.87 -19.63
CA GLN A 4 5.91 6.06 -19.60
C GLN A 4 5.21 5.29 -18.48
N ASP A 5 5.93 4.60 -17.60
CA ASP A 5 5.29 4.03 -16.42
C ASP A 5 5.30 5.11 -15.32
N TYR A 6 4.12 5.52 -14.84
CA TYR A 6 4.02 6.45 -13.71
C TYR A 6 2.77 6.22 -12.85
N SER A 7 2.95 6.23 -11.54
CA SER A 7 1.88 6.22 -10.54
C SER A 7 1.85 7.54 -9.81
N GLU A 8 0.66 7.99 -9.47
CA GLU A 8 0.45 9.15 -8.63
C GLU A 8 -0.47 8.78 -7.47
N PHE A 9 0.01 9.03 -6.25
CA PHE A 9 -0.85 8.97 -5.06
C PHE A 9 -1.81 10.17 -5.07
N ILE A 10 -3.11 9.90 -4.92
CA ILE A 10 -4.14 10.95 -4.89
C ILE A 10 -4.49 11.28 -3.45
N ARG A 11 -4.89 10.28 -2.65
CA ARG A 11 -5.26 10.47 -1.23
C ARG A 11 -5.43 9.15 -0.51
N ASP A 12 -5.41 9.24 0.82
CA ASP A 12 -6.01 8.26 1.71
C ASP A 12 -7.55 8.35 1.60
N VAL A 13 -8.20 7.21 1.38
CA VAL A 13 -9.67 7.12 1.36
C VAL A 13 -10.17 6.68 2.74
N THR A 14 -9.47 5.75 3.39
CA THR A 14 -9.72 5.36 4.77
C THR A 14 -8.44 5.47 5.60
N ILE A 15 -8.61 5.54 6.91
CA ILE A 15 -7.54 5.47 7.93
C ILE A 15 -6.40 6.45 7.61
N PRO A 16 -6.61 7.78 7.79
CA PRO A 16 -5.52 8.74 7.71
C PRO A 16 -4.36 8.36 8.64
N ASP A 17 -3.15 8.82 8.32
CA ASP A 17 -2.00 8.54 9.16
C ASP A 17 -2.18 9.09 10.58
N GLY A 18 -1.80 8.27 11.56
CA GLY A 18 -1.95 8.55 12.99
C GLY A 18 -3.32 8.20 13.56
N SER A 19 -4.21 7.56 12.79
CA SER A 19 -5.50 7.07 13.28
C SER A 19 -5.32 6.18 14.52
N LEU A 20 -6.23 6.34 15.49
CA LEU A 20 -6.33 5.43 16.63
C LEU A 20 -7.06 4.17 16.20
N ILE A 21 -6.47 3.01 16.48
CA ILE A 21 -7.00 1.69 16.17
C ILE A 21 -6.83 0.83 17.41
N GLU A 22 -7.87 0.11 17.82
CA GLU A 22 -7.83 -0.72 19.02
C GLU A 22 -6.86 -1.89 18.86
N ALA A 23 -6.31 -2.35 19.97
CA ALA A 23 -5.41 -3.49 19.99
C ALA A 23 -6.09 -4.72 19.35
N ASN A 24 -5.39 -5.42 18.47
CA ASN A 24 -5.91 -6.56 17.69
C ASN A 24 -7.08 -6.27 16.75
N GLU A 25 -7.48 -5.01 16.56
CA GLU A 25 -8.57 -4.66 15.64
C GLU A 25 -8.16 -4.91 14.18
N THR A 26 -9.08 -5.49 13.41
CA THR A 26 -8.97 -5.57 11.95
C THR A 26 -9.57 -4.33 11.32
N PHE A 27 -8.85 -3.72 10.39
CA PHE A 27 -9.27 -2.51 9.70
C PHE A 27 -8.87 -2.55 8.23
N THR A 28 -9.60 -1.84 7.38
CA THR A 28 -9.31 -1.77 5.94
C THR A 28 -8.71 -0.42 5.57
N LYS A 29 -7.49 -0.45 5.05
CA LYS A 29 -6.82 0.71 4.48
C LYS A 29 -7.09 0.79 2.98
N ILE A 30 -7.56 1.95 2.52
CA ILE A 30 -7.85 2.22 1.12
C ILE A 30 -7.07 3.47 0.69
N TRP A 31 -6.28 3.34 -0.37
CA TRP A 31 -5.67 4.47 -1.07
C TRP A 31 -6.30 4.65 -2.44
N GLU A 32 -6.51 5.91 -2.85
CA GLU A 32 -6.82 6.26 -4.23
C GLU A 32 -5.50 6.59 -4.95
N VAL A 33 -5.21 5.86 -6.02
CA VAL A 33 -4.00 6.00 -6.82
C VAL A 33 -4.38 6.16 -8.29
N ARG A 34 -3.63 6.96 -9.04
CA ARG A 34 -3.82 7.14 -10.48
C ARG A 34 -2.66 6.53 -11.26
N ASN A 35 -2.98 5.82 -12.34
CA ASN A 35 -2.02 5.54 -13.39
C ASN A 35 -1.79 6.83 -14.19
N ALA A 36 -0.77 7.59 -13.82
CA ALA A 36 -0.43 8.84 -14.47
C ALA A 36 0.60 8.65 -15.60
N GLY A 37 0.95 7.39 -15.90
CA GLY A 37 1.80 7.02 -17.02
C GLY A 37 1.03 6.86 -18.33
N GLY A 38 1.73 6.40 -19.36
CA GLY A 38 1.22 6.00 -20.67
C GLY A 38 1.13 4.49 -20.89
N VAL A 39 1.45 3.65 -19.90
CA VAL A 39 1.35 2.18 -20.01
C VAL A 39 0.17 1.63 -19.20
N LEU A 40 -0.52 0.63 -19.72
CA LEU A 40 -1.52 -0.14 -18.96
C LEU A 40 -0.85 -0.79 -17.74
N TRP A 41 -1.46 -0.63 -16.58
CA TRP A 41 -1.16 -1.48 -15.43
C TRP A 41 -1.88 -2.79 -15.62
N LYS A 42 -1.10 -3.86 -15.73
CA LYS A 42 -1.59 -5.23 -15.83
C LYS A 42 -0.71 -6.13 -14.99
N ASP A 43 -1.32 -7.10 -14.32
CA ASP A 43 -0.64 -8.10 -13.49
C ASP A 43 0.29 -7.45 -12.45
N ARG A 44 -0.22 -6.40 -11.78
CA ARG A 44 0.51 -5.65 -10.75
C ARG A 44 -0.02 -5.98 -9.37
N SER A 45 0.86 -5.89 -8.39
CA SER A 45 0.50 -6.03 -6.98
C SER A 45 1.13 -4.94 -6.14
N LEU A 46 0.46 -4.61 -5.04
CA LEU A 46 1.03 -3.90 -3.92
C LEU A 46 1.73 -4.93 -3.01
N THR A 47 3.05 -4.83 -2.88
CA THR A 47 3.88 -5.78 -2.13
C THR A 47 4.39 -5.16 -0.84
N ARG A 48 4.12 -5.84 0.28
CA ARG A 48 4.55 -5.43 1.62
C ARG A 48 6.07 -5.41 1.71
N LEU A 49 6.62 -4.29 2.17
CA LEU A 49 8.03 -4.18 2.52
C LEU A 49 8.26 -4.70 3.94
N GLY A 50 9.34 -5.47 4.10
CA GLY A 50 9.66 -6.14 5.36
C GLY A 50 8.68 -7.27 5.70
N ASP A 51 8.61 -7.60 6.99
CA ASP A 51 7.71 -8.63 7.48
C ASP A 51 6.25 -8.16 7.48
N ASN A 52 5.37 -9.06 7.06
CA ASN A 52 3.93 -8.79 6.94
C ASN A 52 3.13 -9.27 8.16
N GLN A 53 3.80 -9.87 9.15
CA GLN A 53 3.22 -10.36 10.39
C GLN A 53 4.34 -10.58 11.41
N GLY A 54 4.01 -10.53 12.70
CA GLY A 54 4.96 -10.75 13.79
C GLY A 54 4.65 -9.89 15.01
N PHE A 55 5.36 -10.13 16.11
CA PHE A 55 5.19 -9.36 17.33
C PHE A 55 5.53 -7.89 17.09
N GLY A 56 4.60 -6.99 17.45
CA GLY A 56 4.77 -5.55 17.25
C GLY A 56 4.70 -5.09 15.78
N LEU A 57 4.08 -5.86 14.89
CA LEU A 57 3.90 -5.49 13.48
C LEU A 57 2.42 -5.45 13.09
N ILE A 58 2.05 -4.46 12.26
CA ILE A 58 0.76 -4.48 11.57
C ILE A 58 0.74 -5.71 10.67
N THR A 59 -0.23 -6.60 10.89
CA THR A 59 -0.39 -7.79 10.05
C THR A 59 -1.08 -7.40 8.75
N SER A 60 -0.60 -7.92 7.62
CA SER A 60 -1.19 -7.70 6.29
C SER A 60 -0.96 -8.91 5.37
N PRO A 61 -1.70 -9.00 4.26
CA PRO A 61 -1.26 -9.76 3.10
C PRO A 61 0.13 -9.32 2.65
N ARG A 62 0.91 -10.27 2.11
CA ARG A 62 2.22 -9.96 1.50
C ARG A 62 2.06 -9.27 0.15
N HIS A 63 1.07 -9.69 -0.63
CA HIS A 63 0.73 -9.15 -1.93
C HIS A 63 -0.76 -8.84 -1.98
N VAL A 64 -1.10 -7.72 -2.60
CA VAL A 64 -2.47 -7.31 -2.88
C VAL A 64 -2.56 -6.98 -4.34
N ASN A 65 -3.45 -7.65 -5.08
CA ASN A 65 -3.58 -7.43 -6.51
C ASN A 65 -4.14 -6.03 -6.78
N ILE A 66 -3.57 -5.36 -7.77
CA ILE A 66 -4.06 -4.08 -8.25
C ILE A 66 -4.85 -4.36 -9.52
N PRO A 67 -6.13 -3.96 -9.59
CA PRO A 67 -6.92 -4.10 -10.81
C PRO A 67 -6.23 -3.50 -12.03
N ASP A 68 -6.49 -4.07 -13.21
CA ASP A 68 -6.02 -3.52 -14.47
C ASP A 68 -6.45 -2.04 -14.58
N THR A 69 -5.49 -1.14 -14.81
CA THR A 69 -5.71 0.31 -14.73
C THR A 69 -5.07 0.99 -15.94
N LEU A 70 -5.90 1.57 -16.82
CA LEU A 70 -5.42 2.27 -18.02
C LEU A 70 -4.72 3.60 -17.67
N PRO A 71 -3.87 4.12 -18.57
CA PRO A 71 -3.38 5.50 -18.49
C PRO A 71 -4.48 6.52 -18.18
N GLY A 72 -4.24 7.38 -17.20
CA GLY A 72 -5.17 8.39 -16.69
C GLY A 72 -6.22 7.88 -15.70
N GLN A 73 -6.45 6.57 -15.59
CA GLN A 73 -7.46 6.02 -14.68
C GLN A 73 -7.00 6.01 -13.23
N LYS A 74 -7.97 6.16 -12.33
CA LYS A 74 -7.81 6.00 -10.89
C LYS A 74 -8.27 4.62 -10.46
N VAL A 75 -7.65 4.11 -9.41
CA VAL A 75 -7.95 2.83 -8.79
C VAL A 75 -7.95 2.98 -7.26
N LEU A 76 -8.87 2.28 -6.61
CA LEU A 76 -8.87 2.09 -5.17
C LEU A 76 -8.10 0.82 -4.86
N ILE A 77 -7.06 0.93 -4.04
CA ILE A 77 -6.29 -0.23 -3.59
C ILE A 77 -6.65 -0.46 -2.12
N GLU A 78 -7.27 -1.60 -1.86
CA GLU A 78 -7.79 -1.99 -0.55
C GLU A 78 -6.89 -3.03 0.10
N VAL A 79 -6.53 -2.83 1.36
CA VAL A 79 -5.72 -3.76 2.13
C VAL A 79 -6.35 -3.97 3.50
N GLU A 80 -6.74 -5.20 3.78
CA GLU A 80 -7.13 -5.62 5.12
C GLU A 80 -5.89 -5.76 6.00
N LEU A 81 -5.94 -5.14 7.17
CA LEU A 81 -4.85 -5.05 8.13
C LEU A 81 -5.34 -5.43 9.52
N LYS A 82 -4.42 -5.88 10.38
CA LYS A 82 -4.70 -6.06 11.80
C LYS A 82 -3.67 -5.34 12.66
N ALA A 83 -4.16 -4.55 13.61
CA ALA A 83 -3.33 -3.81 14.55
C ALA A 83 -2.61 -4.75 15.53
N PRO A 84 -1.39 -4.39 15.97
CA PRO A 84 -0.70 -5.12 17.04
C PRO A 84 -1.48 -5.12 18.36
N GLU A 85 -1.09 -6.00 19.27
CA GLU A 85 -1.70 -6.11 20.60
C GLU A 85 -1.18 -5.10 21.62
N SER A 86 0.00 -4.53 21.37
CA SER A 86 0.67 -3.62 22.31
C SER A 86 0.43 -2.17 21.91
N ARG A 87 0.39 -1.30 22.93
CA ARG A 87 0.39 0.16 22.74
C ARG A 87 1.61 0.61 21.93
N GLY A 88 1.41 1.50 20.98
CA GLY A 88 2.50 2.10 20.22
C GLY A 88 2.07 2.74 18.91
N THR A 89 3.04 3.35 18.23
CA THR A 89 2.88 3.84 16.86
C THR A 89 3.48 2.82 15.91
N TYR A 90 2.70 2.40 14.91
CA TYR A 90 3.11 1.37 13.97
C TYR A 90 2.98 1.86 12.53
N GLN A 91 3.91 1.43 11.68
CA GLN A 91 3.89 1.72 10.26
C GLN A 91 3.99 0.43 9.45
N ALA A 92 3.18 0.34 8.40
CA ALA A 92 3.33 -0.66 7.34
C ALA A 92 3.52 0.07 6.01
N THR A 93 4.35 -0.50 5.14
CA THR A 93 4.78 0.16 3.90
C THR A 93 4.78 -0.84 2.76
N TRP A 94 4.40 -0.38 1.56
CA TRP A 94 4.33 -1.21 0.37
C TRP A 94 4.89 -0.50 -0.86
N LYS A 95 5.35 -1.29 -1.82
CA LYS A 95 5.66 -0.83 -3.18
C LYS A 95 4.89 -1.64 -4.21
N MET A 96 4.60 -1.00 -5.34
CA MET A 96 4.02 -1.69 -6.48
C MET A 96 5.09 -2.58 -7.14
N THR A 97 4.71 -3.80 -7.52
CA THR A 97 5.56 -4.76 -8.21
C THR A 97 4.84 -5.34 -9.42
N PHE A 98 5.63 -5.76 -10.42
CA PHE A 98 5.16 -6.68 -11.45
C PHE A 98 4.96 -8.08 -10.86
N ALA A 99 4.31 -8.98 -11.61
CA ALA A 99 4.11 -10.37 -11.23
C ALA A 99 5.41 -11.14 -10.92
N ASP A 100 6.54 -10.74 -11.51
CA ASP A 100 7.87 -11.31 -11.24
C ASP A 100 8.56 -10.73 -9.99
N GLY A 101 7.87 -9.88 -9.22
CA GLY A 101 8.37 -9.27 -8.00
C GLY A 101 9.29 -8.06 -8.23
N ARG A 102 9.65 -7.72 -9.47
CA ARG A 102 10.41 -6.50 -9.73
C ARG A 102 9.57 -5.28 -9.37
N LEU A 103 10.22 -4.31 -8.73
CA LEU A 103 9.58 -3.05 -8.39
C LEU A 103 9.13 -2.33 -9.66
N CYS A 104 7.87 -1.93 -9.68
CA CYS A 104 7.44 -0.81 -10.50
C CYS A 104 7.82 0.45 -9.71
N PHE A 105 8.46 1.44 -10.35
CA PHE A 105 8.76 2.75 -9.74
C PHE A 105 9.71 2.74 -8.53
N PRO A 106 10.93 2.20 -8.63
CA PRO A 106 11.84 2.13 -7.49
C PRO A 106 12.22 3.51 -6.90
N ASP A 107 12.25 4.57 -7.72
CA ASP A 107 13.02 5.79 -7.41
C ASP A 107 12.19 7.05 -7.06
N ARG A 108 10.88 7.10 -7.39
CA ARG A 108 10.11 8.36 -7.30
C ARG A 108 9.35 8.56 -5.99
N TYR A 109 8.93 7.47 -5.34
CA TYR A 109 8.42 7.47 -3.96
C TYR A 109 9.39 6.68 -3.11
N LYS A 110 10.27 7.38 -2.40
CA LYS A 110 11.32 6.77 -1.57
C LYS A 110 10.77 5.65 -0.66
N TYR A 111 9.55 5.84 -0.16
CA TYR A 111 8.89 4.91 0.75
C TYR A 111 7.74 4.10 0.12
N GLY A 112 7.11 4.54 -0.98
CA GLY A 112 5.93 3.87 -1.55
C GLY A 112 4.62 4.30 -0.86
N LEU A 113 3.60 3.44 -0.83
CA LEU A 113 2.38 3.68 -0.03
C LEU A 113 2.60 3.17 1.39
N PHE A 114 2.09 3.88 2.38
CA PHE A 114 2.21 3.46 3.78
C PHE A 114 0.95 3.84 4.57
N VAL A 115 0.87 3.27 5.76
CA VAL A 115 -0.11 3.66 6.78
C VAL A 115 0.60 3.73 8.12
N VAL A 116 0.32 4.78 8.88
CA VAL A 116 0.70 4.91 10.29
C VAL A 116 -0.55 4.82 11.16
N ILE A 117 -0.53 3.98 12.19
CA ILE A 117 -1.59 3.89 13.20
C ILE A 117 -1.03 4.04 14.60
N ASN A 118 -1.88 4.44 15.53
CA ASN A 118 -1.59 4.47 16.95
C ASN A 118 -2.51 3.47 17.67
N VAL A 119 -1.92 2.54 18.41
CA VAL A 119 -2.64 1.64 19.32
C VAL A 119 -2.57 2.25 20.72
N PRO A 120 -3.71 2.51 21.40
CA PRO A 120 -3.77 3.21 22.68
C PRO A 120 -3.19 2.41 23.87
#